data_AF-A0A257LQN0-F1
#
_entry.id   AF-A0A257LQN0-F1
#
_cell.length_a   1.000
_cell.length_b   1.000
_cell.length_c   1.000
_cell.angle_alpha   90.00
_cell.angle_beta   90.00
_cell.angle_gamma   90.00
#
_symmetry.space_group_name_H-M   'P 1'
#
loop_
_entity.id
_entity.type
_entity.pdbx_description
1 polymer ?
#
loop_
_entity_poly.entity_id
_entity_poly.type
_entity_poly.pdbx_seq_one_letter_code
_entity_poly.pdbx_strand_id
1 'polypeptide(L)'
;MTWRVKAALSRANLGARSALPQECRVPPFPPPSHRPARRWLATLATSAALLLAGCGTAVVNPVTGQTERTVMDEQAEIAEGRKAHAQVLAETPAYANPQLQAYVSQLGQKLVANSHRANLSWTFTVLDSPEVNAFALPGGYVYVTRGILAYLDSEAELAGVIGHEIGHVTARHGAQRATRAQRAGVGVMAAVLLGA
;
A
#
# COMPACT_ATOMS: atom_id res chain seq x y z
N MET A 1 7.68 -32.62 -29.53
CA MET A 1 9.05 -32.81 -30.05
C MET A 1 9.89 -33.46 -28.98
N THR A 2 10.03 -34.78 -29.04
CA THR A 2 10.76 -35.62 -28.09
C THR A 2 11.95 -36.24 -28.81
N TRP A 3 13.16 -35.92 -28.39
CA TRP A 3 14.37 -36.57 -28.91
C TRP A 3 14.86 -37.62 -27.92
N ARG A 4 14.58 -38.88 -28.25
CA ARG A 4 15.27 -40.07 -27.74
C ARG A 4 16.46 -40.33 -28.65
N VAL A 5 17.66 -40.49 -28.09
CA VAL A 5 18.79 -41.09 -28.80
C VAL A 5 19.11 -42.41 -28.11
N LYS A 6 18.81 -43.51 -28.80
CA LYS A 6 19.38 -44.84 -28.55
C LYS A 6 20.56 -44.99 -29.52
N ALA A 7 21.72 -45.37 -29.01
CA ALA A 7 22.75 -46.04 -29.79
C ALA A 7 23.29 -47.19 -28.96
N ALA A 8 23.16 -48.40 -29.50
CA ALA A 8 23.71 -49.66 -29.01
C ALA A 8 24.90 -50.04 -29.89
N LEU A 9 25.88 -50.75 -29.33
CA LEU A 9 26.84 -51.72 -29.92
C LEU A 9 27.92 -51.96 -28.85
N SER A 10 27.98 -53.10 -28.13
CA SER A 10 28.25 -54.51 -28.46
C SER A 10 29.73 -54.86 -28.71
N ARG A 11 30.19 -55.80 -27.87
CA ARG A 11 31.32 -56.77 -27.96
C ARG A 11 32.73 -56.37 -27.49
N ALA A 12 33.03 -56.84 -26.27
CA ALA A 12 34.07 -57.80 -25.86
C ALA A 12 35.36 -57.97 -26.68
N ASN A 13 36.51 -57.84 -25.99
CA ASN A 13 37.61 -58.84 -25.94
C ASN A 13 38.58 -58.44 -24.80
N LEU A 14 38.74 -59.25 -23.76
CA LEU A 14 39.77 -60.27 -23.54
C LEU A 14 41.22 -59.74 -23.47
N GLY A 15 41.80 -59.91 -22.28
CA GLY A 15 43.23 -60.23 -22.12
C GLY A 15 44.16 -59.06 -21.84
N ALA A 16 44.49 -58.84 -20.58
CA ALA A 16 45.88 -58.90 -20.08
C ALA A 16 45.89 -58.58 -18.59
N ARG A 17 46.32 -59.55 -17.79
CA ARG A 17 46.71 -59.36 -16.40
C ARG A 17 48.01 -58.57 -16.38
N SER A 18 48.02 -57.44 -15.70
CA SER A 18 49.24 -56.84 -15.18
C SER A 18 48.96 -56.46 -13.73
N ALA A 19 49.59 -57.18 -12.81
CA ALA A 19 49.58 -56.87 -11.39
C ALA A 19 50.24 -55.49 -11.19
N LEU A 20 49.44 -54.49 -10.83
CA LEU A 20 49.94 -53.21 -10.34
C LEU A 20 50.01 -53.26 -8.81
N PRO A 21 51.07 -52.71 -8.21
CA PRO A 21 51.26 -52.70 -6.76
C PRO A 21 50.15 -51.88 -6.09
N GLN A 22 49.76 -52.26 -4.87
CA GLN A 22 48.76 -51.58 -4.07
C GLN A 22 49.19 -50.12 -3.82
N GLU A 23 48.72 -49.20 -4.65
CA GLU A 23 48.82 -47.77 -4.39
C GLU A 23 48.02 -47.46 -3.12
N CYS A 24 48.68 -46.77 -2.18
CA CYS A 24 48.11 -46.27 -0.94
C CYS A 24 46.81 -45.49 -1.23
N ARG A 25 45.66 -46.11 -0.95
CA ARG A 25 44.36 -45.47 -1.10
C ARG A 25 44.17 -44.47 0.04
N VAL A 26 44.52 -43.21 -0.21
CA VAL A 26 44.26 -42.09 0.70
C VAL A 26 42.73 -42.00 0.92
N PRO A 27 42.24 -41.90 2.18
CA PRO A 27 40.81 -41.74 2.41
C PRO A 27 40.31 -40.44 1.75
N PRO A 28 39.06 -40.41 1.23
CA PRO A 28 38.52 -39.20 0.64
C PRO A 28 38.50 -38.08 1.68
N PHE A 29 39.03 -36.91 1.31
CA PHE A 29 38.94 -35.72 2.14
C PHE A 29 37.46 -35.40 2.42
N PRO A 30 37.05 -35.17 3.68
CA PRO A 30 35.69 -34.75 3.96
C PRO A 30 35.43 -33.41 3.27
N PRO A 31 34.23 -33.20 2.67
CA PRO A 31 33.90 -31.92 2.05
C PRO A 31 33.95 -30.81 3.11
N PRO A 32 34.44 -29.62 2.77
CA PRO A 32 34.52 -28.52 3.72
C PRO A 32 33.13 -28.18 4.27
N SER A 33 33.00 -28.15 5.60
CA SER A 33 31.75 -27.85 6.30
C SER A 33 31.41 -26.36 6.23
N HIS A 34 31.01 -25.87 5.06
CA HIS A 34 30.52 -24.50 4.89
C HIS A 34 29.08 -24.37 5.42
N ARG A 35 28.93 -24.28 6.75
CA ARG A 35 27.61 -24.02 7.38
C ARG A 35 27.53 -22.85 8.39
N PRO A 36 28.59 -22.12 8.80
CA PRO A 36 28.40 -21.05 9.78
C PRO A 36 27.83 -19.77 9.15
N ALA A 37 28.31 -19.33 7.99
CA ALA A 37 27.92 -18.04 7.37
C ALA A 37 26.42 -17.95 7.04
N ARG A 38 25.79 -19.05 6.61
CA ARG A 38 24.36 -19.10 6.28
C ARG A 38 23.44 -18.93 7.50
N ARG A 39 23.90 -19.34 8.69
CA ARG A 39 23.14 -19.15 9.95
C ARG A 39 23.18 -17.68 10.40
N TRP A 40 24.34 -17.03 10.30
CA TRP A 40 24.51 -15.62 10.65
C TRP A 40 23.75 -14.68 9.70
N LEU A 41 23.77 -14.97 8.40
CA LEU A 41 22.99 -14.22 7.40
C LEU A 41 21.48 -14.39 7.60
N ALA A 42 21.03 -15.61 7.93
CA ALA A 42 19.62 -15.85 8.25
C ALA A 42 19.20 -15.08 9.49
N THR A 43 19.97 -15.11 10.59
CA THR A 43 19.65 -14.36 11.81
C THR A 43 19.65 -12.84 11.60
N LEU A 44 20.61 -12.30 10.82
CA LEU A 44 20.63 -10.88 10.48
C LEU A 44 19.41 -10.46 9.65
N ALA A 45 18.97 -11.30 8.71
CA ALA A 45 17.77 -11.06 7.92
C ALA A 45 16.50 -11.09 8.79
N THR A 46 16.38 -12.03 9.74
CA THR A 46 15.22 -12.06 10.67
C THR A 46 15.21 -10.88 11.63
N SER A 47 16.38 -10.48 12.16
CA SER A 47 16.50 -9.31 13.04
C SER A 47 16.16 -8.02 12.31
N ALA A 48 16.60 -7.85 11.06
CA ALA A 48 16.24 -6.71 10.23
C ALA A 48 14.74 -6.68 9.90
N ALA A 49 14.14 -7.84 9.60
CA ALA A 49 12.70 -7.96 9.36
C ALA A 49 11.86 -7.61 10.60
N LEU A 50 12.29 -8.03 11.79
CA LEU A 50 11.64 -7.69 13.07
C LEU A 50 11.72 -6.19 13.39
N LEU A 51 12.84 -5.53 13.06
CA LEU A 51 13.00 -4.09 13.24
C LEU A 51 12.14 -3.28 12.27
N LEU A 52 11.89 -3.78 11.06
CA LEU A 52 11.04 -3.13 10.05
C LEU A 52 9.53 -3.30 10.31
N ALA A 53 9.13 -4.35 11.02
CA ALA A 53 7.72 -4.61 11.35
C ALA A 53 7.13 -3.67 12.42
N GLY A 54 7.97 -2.89 13.11
CA GLY A 54 7.57 -1.97 14.19
C GLY A 54 7.21 -0.54 13.76
N CYS A 55 7.29 -0.20 12.46
CA CYS A 55 7.01 1.14 11.97
C CYS A 55 5.50 1.42 11.92
N GLY A 56 4.92 1.87 13.03
CA GLY A 56 3.56 2.42 13.07
C GLY A 56 3.34 3.25 14.33
N THR A 57 2.88 4.49 14.17
CA THR A 57 2.53 5.37 15.29
C THR A 57 1.16 4.98 15.82
N ALA A 58 0.96 5.17 17.13
CA ALA A 58 -0.36 5.04 17.74
C ALA A 58 -1.10 6.37 17.59
N VAL A 59 -2.29 6.34 17.01
CA VAL A 59 -3.14 7.51 16.81
C VAL A 59 -4.55 7.19 17.29
N VAL A 60 -5.19 8.15 17.96
CA VAL A 60 -6.57 8.01 18.41
C VAL A 60 -7.50 8.44 17.27
N ASN A 61 -8.44 7.58 16.91
CA ASN A 61 -9.50 7.91 15.97
C ASN A 61 -10.49 8.88 16.64
N PRO A 62 -10.69 10.09 16.12
CA PRO A 62 -11.51 11.10 16.80
C PRO A 62 -13.01 10.76 16.80
N VAL A 63 -13.46 9.84 15.95
CA VAL A 63 -14.86 9.40 15.89
C VAL A 63 -15.12 8.22 16.84
N THR A 64 -14.26 7.19 16.81
CA THR A 64 -14.47 5.97 17.60
C THR A 64 -13.83 6.01 18.99
N GLY A 65 -12.89 6.93 19.23
CA GLY A 65 -12.06 6.99 20.43
C GLY A 65 -11.04 5.85 20.55
N GLN A 66 -10.95 4.95 19.57
CA GLN A 66 -10.04 3.80 19.62
C GLN A 66 -8.62 4.21 19.20
N THR A 67 -7.62 3.63 19.87
CA THR A 67 -6.22 3.75 19.46
C THR A 67 -5.93 2.79 18.32
N GLU A 68 -5.53 3.33 17.18
CA GLU A 68 -5.17 2.59 15.98
C GLU A 68 -3.67 2.73 15.71
N ARG A 69 -3.05 1.65 15.22
CA ARG A 69 -1.69 1.73 14.68
C ARG A 69 -1.77 2.15 13.22
N THR A 70 -1.23 3.31 12.90
CA THR A 70 -1.23 3.90 11.56
C THR A 70 0.21 4.16 11.10
N VAL A 71 0.42 4.17 9.78
CA VAL A 71 1.68 4.63 9.16
C VAL A 71 1.66 6.13 8.86
N MET A 72 0.49 6.76 9.02
CA MET A 72 0.24 8.16 8.70
C MET A 72 -0.40 8.83 9.91
N ASP A 73 0.37 9.66 10.61
CA ASP A 73 -0.15 10.52 11.66
C ASP A 73 -0.92 11.72 11.06
N GLU A 74 -1.42 12.63 11.91
CA GLU A 74 -2.22 13.76 11.44
C GLU A 74 -1.44 14.74 10.57
N GLN A 75 -0.16 14.98 10.88
CA GLN A 75 0.67 15.88 10.08
C GLN A 75 0.97 15.27 8.71
N ALA A 76 1.26 13.97 8.68
CA ALA A 76 1.42 13.22 7.44
C ALA A 76 0.13 13.19 6.61
N GLU A 77 -1.05 13.05 7.24
CA GLU A 77 -2.35 13.15 6.54
C GLU A 77 -2.53 14.50 5.87
N ILE A 78 -2.24 15.60 6.57
CA ILE A 78 -2.38 16.95 6.04
C ILE A 78 -1.39 17.18 4.89
N ALA A 79 -0.15 16.72 5.03
CA ALA A 79 0.88 16.84 4.00
C ALA A 79 0.51 16.06 2.72
N GLU A 80 0.08 14.80 2.88
CA GLU A 80 -0.33 13.96 1.75
C GLU A 80 -1.59 14.52 1.08
N GLY A 81 -2.56 14.98 1.87
CA GLY A 81 -3.76 15.65 1.38
C GLY A 81 -3.46 16.85 0.49
N ARG A 82 -2.51 17.70 0.92
CA ARG A 82 -2.08 18.87 0.14
C ARG A 82 -1.44 18.49 -1.19
N LYS A 83 -0.60 17.45 -1.19
CA LYS A 83 0.04 16.94 -2.41
C LYS A 83 -1.01 16.38 -3.37
N ALA A 84 -1.91 15.54 -2.87
CA ALA A 84 -2.97 14.95 -3.67
C ALA A 84 -3.97 16.00 -4.18
N HIS A 85 -4.26 17.06 -3.42
CA HIS A 85 -5.06 18.20 -3.88
C HIS A 85 -4.46 18.86 -5.14
N ALA A 86 -3.15 19.11 -5.14
CA ALA A 86 -2.48 19.68 -6.31
C ALA A 86 -2.57 18.75 -7.53
N GLN A 87 -2.51 17.43 -7.34
CA GLN A 87 -2.66 16.45 -8.42
C GLN A 87 -4.10 16.43 -8.96
N VAL A 88 -5.10 16.40 -8.07
CA VAL A 88 -6.52 16.45 -8.48
C VAL A 88 -6.80 17.69 -9.32
N LEU A 89 -6.33 18.88 -8.91
CA LEU A 89 -6.56 20.10 -9.67
C LEU A 89 -5.78 20.18 -10.99
N ALA A 90 -4.67 19.44 -11.11
CA ALA A 90 -3.93 19.34 -12.36
C ALA A 90 -4.65 18.43 -13.36
N GLU A 91 -5.31 17.38 -12.89
CA GLU A 91 -6.04 16.42 -13.72
C GLU A 91 -7.46 16.90 -14.04
N THR A 92 -8.17 17.38 -13.02
CA THR A 92 -9.55 17.87 -13.11
C THR A 92 -9.62 19.28 -12.50
N PRO A 93 -9.67 20.34 -13.32
CA PRO A 93 -9.70 21.70 -12.81
C PRO A 93 -10.99 21.99 -12.05
N ALA A 94 -10.93 23.02 -11.19
CA ALA A 94 -12.12 23.54 -10.54
C ALA A 94 -13.10 24.11 -11.58
N TYR A 95 -14.39 23.90 -11.34
CA TYR A 95 -15.45 24.42 -12.19
C TYR A 95 -15.53 25.94 -12.08
N ALA A 96 -15.53 26.61 -13.23
CA ALA A 96 -15.48 28.07 -13.34
C ALA A 96 -16.83 28.74 -13.00
N ASN A 97 -17.29 28.56 -11.77
CA ASN A 97 -18.50 29.19 -11.24
C ASN A 97 -18.30 29.61 -9.76
N PRO A 98 -17.92 30.86 -9.51
CA PRO A 98 -17.64 31.35 -8.16
C PRO A 98 -18.84 31.30 -7.21
N GLN A 99 -20.06 31.47 -7.75
CA GLN A 99 -21.29 31.49 -6.95
C GLN A 99 -21.61 30.08 -6.44
N LEU A 100 -21.54 29.08 -7.32
CA LEU A 100 -21.73 27.69 -6.97
C LEU A 100 -20.63 27.20 -6.01
N GLN A 101 -19.38 27.55 -6.28
CA GLN A 101 -18.26 27.23 -5.40
C GLN A 101 -18.45 27.83 -4.00
N ALA A 102 -18.89 29.08 -3.90
CA ALA A 102 -19.16 29.72 -2.62
C ALA A 102 -20.31 29.03 -1.87
N TYR A 103 -21.38 28.65 -2.58
CA TYR A 103 -22.51 27.94 -2.00
C TYR A 103 -22.11 26.57 -1.43
N VAL A 104 -21.40 25.74 -2.21
CA VAL A 104 -20.92 24.42 -1.76
C VAL A 104 -19.98 24.57 -0.57
N SER A 105 -19.07 25.55 -0.61
CA SER A 105 -18.19 25.84 0.52
C SER A 105 -18.97 26.25 1.77
N GLN A 106 -19.97 27.12 1.67
CA GLN A 106 -20.78 27.53 2.82
C GLN A 106 -21.57 26.37 3.41
N LEU A 107 -22.19 25.53 2.56
CA LEU A 107 -22.90 24.33 2.99
C LEU A 107 -21.95 23.37 3.72
N GLY A 108 -20.79 23.09 3.12
CA GLY A 108 -19.77 22.22 3.72
C GLY A 108 -19.29 22.72 5.08
N GLN A 109 -19.02 24.03 5.22
CA GLN A 109 -18.60 24.62 6.49
C GLN A 109 -19.68 24.52 7.57
N LYS A 110 -20.96 24.69 7.23
CA LYS A 110 -22.08 24.47 8.17
C LYS A 110 -22.11 23.03 8.69
N LEU A 111 -21.84 22.05 7.83
CA LEU A 111 -21.79 20.63 8.21
C LEU A 111 -20.58 20.32 9.09
N VAL A 112 -19.40 20.85 8.73
CA VAL A 112 -18.15 20.67 9.48
C VAL A 112 -18.24 21.14 10.92
N ALA A 113 -18.98 22.23 11.18
CA ALA A 113 -19.17 22.77 12.52
C ALA A 113 -19.75 21.76 13.52
N ASN A 114 -20.44 20.72 13.02
CA ASN A 114 -21.04 19.65 13.82
C ASN A 114 -20.24 18.33 13.74
N SER A 115 -19.00 18.38 13.25
CA SER A 115 -18.16 17.19 13.04
C SER A 115 -17.11 17.01 14.14
N HIS A 116 -16.57 15.79 14.26
CA HIS A 116 -15.52 15.43 15.23
C HIS A 116 -14.15 16.11 14.94
N ARG A 117 -13.99 16.79 13.80
CA ARG A 117 -12.75 17.50 13.41
C ARG A 117 -13.03 18.90 12.86
N ALA A 118 -13.86 19.67 13.57
CA ALA A 118 -14.17 21.06 13.20
C ALA A 118 -12.94 21.98 13.11
N ASN A 119 -11.85 21.64 13.82
CA ASN A 119 -10.61 22.44 13.85
C ASN A 119 -9.64 22.14 12.68
N LEU A 120 -9.95 21.18 11.81
CA LEU A 120 -9.15 20.90 10.62
C LEU A 120 -9.38 22.01 9.57
N SER A 121 -8.40 22.26 8.70
CA SER A 121 -8.60 23.19 7.58
C SER A 121 -9.39 22.50 6.46
N TRP A 122 -10.67 22.83 6.34
CA TRP A 122 -11.56 22.23 5.35
C TRP A 122 -11.59 23.04 4.05
N THR A 123 -11.40 22.35 2.93
CA THR A 123 -11.49 22.91 1.58
C THR A 123 -12.51 22.12 0.79
N PHE A 124 -13.53 22.80 0.28
CA PHE A 124 -14.53 22.22 -0.61
C PHE A 124 -14.27 22.70 -2.03
N THR A 125 -14.35 21.81 -3.02
CA THR A 125 -14.12 22.19 -4.42
C THR A 125 -15.11 21.53 -5.35
N VAL A 126 -15.70 22.32 -6.24
CA VAL A 126 -16.51 21.82 -7.33
C VAL A 126 -15.60 21.55 -8.52
N LEU A 127 -15.53 20.31 -8.96
CA LEU A 127 -14.68 19.88 -10.08
C LEU A 127 -15.46 19.96 -11.41
N ASP A 128 -14.80 20.42 -12.47
CA ASP A 128 -15.37 20.39 -13.82
C ASP A 128 -15.26 18.99 -14.44
N SER A 129 -16.05 18.07 -13.92
CA SER A 129 -16.18 16.72 -14.46
C SER A 129 -17.67 16.36 -14.62
N PRO A 130 -18.06 15.74 -15.76
CA PRO A 130 -19.41 15.25 -15.96
C PRO A 130 -19.70 13.93 -15.21
N GLU A 131 -18.70 13.30 -14.60
CA GLU A 131 -18.89 12.09 -13.81
C GLU A 131 -19.78 12.37 -12.60
N VAL A 132 -20.62 11.40 -12.22
CA VAL A 132 -21.45 11.49 -11.01
C VAL A 132 -20.63 10.98 -9.84
N ASN A 133 -19.85 11.87 -9.22
CA ASN A 133 -18.92 11.50 -8.17
C ASN A 133 -18.73 12.58 -7.09
N ALA A 134 -18.40 12.15 -5.88
CA ALA A 134 -17.89 12.98 -4.79
C ALA A 134 -16.87 12.16 -4.01
N PHE A 135 -15.84 12.81 -3.49
CA PHE A 135 -14.80 12.12 -2.72
C PHE A 135 -14.07 13.09 -1.81
N ALA A 136 -13.41 12.53 -0.79
CA ALA A 136 -12.53 13.29 0.08
C ALA A 136 -11.09 12.76 0.07
N LEU A 137 -10.16 13.69 0.31
CA LEU A 137 -8.76 13.37 0.57
C LEU A 137 -8.44 13.61 2.06
N PRO A 138 -7.37 12.98 2.58
CA PRO A 138 -6.84 13.29 3.90
C PRO A 138 -6.60 14.80 4.08
N GLY A 139 -6.66 15.29 5.31
CA GLY A 139 -6.36 16.69 5.61
C GLY A 139 -7.48 17.70 5.34
N GLY A 140 -8.70 17.26 5.02
CA GLY A 140 -9.88 18.15 4.99
C GLY A 140 -10.31 18.61 3.59
N TYR A 141 -9.87 17.95 2.52
CA TYR A 141 -10.30 18.29 1.17
C TYR A 141 -11.49 17.44 0.76
N VAL A 142 -12.57 18.07 0.32
CA VAL A 142 -13.79 17.42 -0.17
C VAL A 142 -14.13 17.95 -1.55
N TYR A 143 -14.41 17.05 -2.48
CA TYR A 143 -14.71 17.36 -3.87
C TYR A 143 -16.09 16.86 -4.23
N VAL A 144 -16.80 17.70 -5.00
CA VAL A 144 -18.04 17.32 -5.68
C VAL A 144 -17.87 17.64 -7.16
N THR A 145 -18.35 16.77 -8.01
CA THR A 145 -18.28 16.97 -9.47
C THR A 145 -19.47 17.78 -9.98
N ARG A 146 -19.33 18.45 -11.11
CA ARG A 146 -20.50 19.04 -11.80
C ARG A 146 -21.54 17.97 -12.16
N GLY A 147 -21.11 16.76 -12.51
CA GLY A 147 -22.01 15.64 -12.81
C GLY A 147 -22.89 15.24 -11.63
N ILE A 148 -22.35 15.12 -10.41
CA ILE A 148 -23.19 14.78 -9.24
C ILE A 148 -24.19 15.88 -8.92
N LEU A 149 -23.81 17.16 -9.08
CA LEU A 149 -24.72 18.27 -8.83
C LEU A 149 -25.90 18.31 -9.81
N ALA A 150 -25.73 17.81 -11.02
CA ALA A 150 -26.81 17.67 -12.00
C ALA A 150 -27.71 16.45 -11.74
N TYR A 151 -27.28 15.51 -10.90
CA TYR A 151 -28.02 14.30 -10.56
C TYR A 151 -28.86 14.43 -9.29
N LEU A 152 -28.50 15.34 -8.38
CA LEU A 152 -29.18 15.52 -7.10
C LEU A 152 -30.41 16.42 -7.26
N ASP A 153 -31.52 16.03 -6.62
CA ASP A 153 -32.82 16.71 -6.74
C ASP A 153 -33.04 17.76 -5.63
N SER A 154 -32.21 17.77 -4.58
CA SER A 154 -32.35 18.73 -3.48
C SER A 154 -31.03 19.06 -2.77
N GLU A 155 -31.02 20.21 -2.08
CA GLU A 155 -29.92 20.59 -1.17
C GLU A 155 -29.69 19.55 -0.07
N ALA A 156 -30.75 18.87 0.40
CA ALA A 156 -30.65 17.86 1.44
C ALA A 156 -29.84 16.63 0.97
N GLU A 157 -30.00 16.22 -0.29
CA GLU A 157 -29.21 15.14 -0.87
C GLU A 157 -27.74 15.55 -1.04
N LEU A 158 -27.48 16.77 -1.51
CA LEU A 158 -26.12 17.31 -1.56
C LEU A 158 -25.47 17.36 -0.17
N ALA A 159 -26.21 17.81 0.84
CA ALA A 159 -25.74 17.83 2.22
C ALA A 159 -25.45 16.41 2.74
N GLY A 160 -26.27 15.43 2.36
CA GLY A 160 -26.05 14.01 2.67
C GLY A 160 -24.74 13.49 2.08
N VAL A 161 -24.48 13.77 0.80
CA VAL A 161 -23.23 13.39 0.12
C VAL A 161 -22.02 14.07 0.76
N ILE A 162 -22.05 15.39 0.96
CA ILE A 162 -20.95 16.12 1.59
C ILE A 162 -20.74 15.63 3.03
N GLY A 163 -21.82 15.38 3.77
CA GLY A 163 -21.77 14.81 5.13
C GLY A 163 -21.12 13.43 5.17
N HIS A 164 -21.42 12.57 4.19
CA HIS A 164 -20.75 11.27 4.03
C HIS A 164 -19.24 11.42 3.86
N GLU A 165 -18.82 12.33 2.99
CA GLU A 165 -17.40 12.60 2.73
C GLU A 165 -16.68 13.21 3.94
N ILE A 166 -17.33 14.13 4.67
CA ILE A 166 -16.84 14.63 5.96
C ILE A 166 -16.65 13.47 6.96
N GLY A 167 -17.58 12.52 6.98
CA GLY A 167 -17.49 11.29 7.78
C GLY A 167 -16.22 10.49 7.50
N HIS A 168 -15.85 10.34 6.22
CA HIS A 168 -14.62 9.63 5.83
C HIS A 168 -13.34 10.31 6.32
N VAL A 169 -13.28 11.65 6.24
CA VAL A 169 -12.12 12.42 6.71
C VAL A 169 -12.04 12.43 8.24
N THR A 170 -13.18 12.61 8.91
CA THR A 170 -13.24 12.62 10.37
C THR A 170 -12.83 11.27 10.95
N ALA A 171 -13.33 10.17 10.39
CA ALA A 171 -12.96 8.81 10.80
C ALA A 171 -11.57 8.36 10.30
N ARG A 172 -10.81 9.21 9.61
CA ARG A 172 -9.45 8.94 9.11
C ARG A 172 -9.37 7.71 8.19
N HIS A 173 -10.44 7.43 7.43
CA HIS A 173 -10.50 6.25 6.56
C HIS A 173 -9.39 6.23 5.49
N GLY A 174 -8.95 7.40 5.01
CA GLY A 174 -7.82 7.49 4.07
C GLY A 174 -6.52 6.94 4.67
N ALA A 175 -6.16 7.35 5.89
CA ALA A 175 -4.97 6.86 6.58
C ALA A 175 -5.08 5.37 6.94
N GLN A 176 -6.27 4.90 7.30
CA GLN A 176 -6.52 3.47 7.52
C GLN A 176 -6.30 2.66 6.25
N ARG A 177 -6.81 3.13 5.09
CA ARG A 177 -6.61 2.48 3.79
C ARG A 177 -5.13 2.46 3.41
N ALA A 178 -4.41 3.57 3.56
CA ALA A 178 -2.97 3.66 3.30
C ALA A 178 -2.18 2.68 4.19
N THR A 179 -2.50 2.63 5.48
CA THR A 179 -1.88 1.70 6.44
C THR A 179 -2.10 0.24 6.03
N ARG A 180 -3.33 -0.13 5.63
CA ARG A 180 -3.64 -1.49 5.18
C ARG A 180 -2.88 -1.85 3.91
N ALA A 181 -2.81 -0.93 2.94
CA ALA A 181 -2.07 -1.13 1.70
C ALA A 181 -0.57 -1.35 1.95
N GLN A 182 0.05 -0.53 2.80
CA GLN A 182 1.46 -0.69 3.15
C GLN A 182 1.72 -2.02 3.85
N ARG A 183 0.88 -2.42 4.81
CA ARG A 183 1.01 -3.72 5.49
C ARG A 183 0.87 -4.90 4.54
N ALA A 184 -0.07 -4.83 3.60
CA ALA A 184 -0.22 -5.86 2.57
C ALA A 184 1.03 -5.95 1.70
N GLY A 185 1.59 -4.82 1.27
CA GLY A 185 2.84 -4.77 0.49
C GLY A 185 4.02 -5.39 1.24
N VAL A 186 4.18 -5.10 2.53
CA VAL A 186 5.21 -5.74 3.37
C VAL A 186 4.99 -7.24 3.48
N GLY A 187 3.75 -7.70 3.64
CA GLY A 187 3.42 -9.13 3.69
C GLY A 187 3.78 -9.87 2.41
N VAL A 188 3.47 -9.29 1.24
CA VAL A 188 3.86 -9.85 -0.06
C VAL A 188 5.38 -9.93 -0.20
N MET A 189 6.09 -8.84 0.13
CA MET A 189 7.56 -8.84 0.07
C MET A 189 8.18 -9.88 1.01
N ALA A 190 7.63 -10.04 2.22
CA ALA A 190 8.08 -11.05 3.16
C ALA A 190 7.85 -12.46 2.62
N ALA A 191 6.68 -12.75 2.02
CA ALA A 191 6.40 -14.04 1.41
C ALA A 191 7.41 -14.37 0.30
N VAL A 192 7.67 -13.41 -0.60
CA VAL A 192 8.65 -13.56 -1.69
C VAL A 192 10.06 -13.83 -1.14
N LEU A 193 10.50 -13.10 -0.11
CA LEU A 193 11.83 -13.28 0.49
C LEU A 193 11.97 -14.58 1.28
N LEU A 194 10.88 -15.04 1.92
CA LEU A 194 10.85 -16.29 2.68
C LEU A 194 10.58 -17.52 1.81
N GLY A 195 10.35 -17.33 0.50
CA GLY A 195 10.14 -18.41 -0.46
C GLY A 195 8.80 -19.12 -0.32
N ALA A 196 7.76 -18.39 0.11
CA ALA A 196 6.38 -18.84 0.14
C ALA A 196 5.64 -18.49 -1.15
#